data_AF-A0A433RJP7-F1
#
_entry.id   AF-A0A433RJP7-F1
#
_cell.length_a   1.000
_cell.length_b   1.000
_cell.length_c   1.000
_cell.angle_alpha   90.00
_cell.angle_beta   90.00
_cell.angle_gamma   90.00
#
_symmetry.space_group_name_H-M   'P 1'
#
loop_
_entity.id
_entity.type
_entity.pdbx_description
1 polymer ?
#
loop_
_entity_poly.entity_id
_entity_poly.type
_entity_poly.pdbx_seq_one_letter_code
_entity_poly.pdbx_strand_id
1 'polypeptide(L)'
;MDHIGSIATFAQRMRLISRSCYLEIERKIMMRPFRKKFFLIMLLGLVASSFGGTANAAAPALQLSVSGKLVKSELSPIAVGGSVLVPLRTVSDALGATLSFTASTNTATIGKWQTSVALTAGSGIAKVTRWTQEPAELKLTSVPKIINGRMYVPIRFLSETFGYVVYYSGGTVFIRPPINPADQATLTSGSLEDARQLMIKLVFGSALRSEPEPLKPNHTSEYYGFSYLFPRGEALRFYYFEDDTVRWIEYREGFLVATYQARLNEDDPVRLFLQGKWTEARGSTPSPGKDGFYYYSYGYSGDNREESSGQVDAGGKLDVTAYYRKYGPPELNIGQIAYSLPGEARAERVKIDVPQV
;
A
#
# COMPACT_ATOMS: atom_id res chain seq x y z
N MET A 1 -66.48 26.59 14.43
CA MET A 1 -66.87 28.01 14.46
C MET A 1 -65.85 28.71 15.34
N ASP A 2 -64.85 29.30 14.68
CA ASP A 2 -64.36 30.68 14.80
C ASP A 2 -64.38 31.30 16.22
N HIS A 3 -63.33 31.96 16.73
CA HIS A 3 -62.47 33.02 16.18
C HIS A 3 -61.23 33.15 17.09
N ILE A 4 -59.98 33.17 16.62
CA ILE A 4 -59.20 34.34 16.14
C ILE A 4 -59.43 35.62 16.97
N GLY A 5 -58.45 36.03 17.78
CA GLY A 5 -58.42 37.39 18.32
C GLY A 5 -57.30 37.69 19.33
N SER A 6 -56.31 38.48 18.89
CA SER A 6 -55.47 39.38 19.69
C SER A 6 -54.10 38.90 20.22
N ILE A 7 -53.14 38.75 19.28
CA ILE A 7 -51.69 38.89 19.54
C ILE A 7 -51.25 40.39 19.49
N ALA A 8 -52.20 41.33 19.43
CA ALA A 8 -51.92 42.76 19.28
C ALA A 8 -51.78 43.54 20.60
N THR A 9 -51.76 42.89 21.77
CA THR A 9 -51.81 43.58 23.08
C THR A 9 -50.57 43.36 23.95
N PHE A 10 -49.41 43.08 23.34
CA PHE A 10 -48.13 43.05 24.06
C PHE A 10 -47.10 44.06 23.51
N ALA A 11 -47.24 44.50 22.26
CA ALA A 11 -46.35 45.47 21.62
C ALA A 11 -46.62 46.95 21.98
N GLN A 12 -47.67 47.24 22.76
CA GLN A 12 -48.11 48.62 23.06
C GLN A 12 -47.83 49.06 24.52
N ARG A 13 -47.22 48.20 25.35
CA ARG A 13 -46.81 48.53 26.74
C ARG A 13 -45.32 48.85 26.93
N MET A 14 -44.49 48.74 25.88
CA MET A 14 -43.04 49.00 25.97
C MET A 14 -42.60 50.31 25.28
N ARG A 15 -43.56 51.22 25.00
CA ARG A 15 -43.31 52.56 24.44
C ARG A 15 -43.72 53.72 25.36
N LEU A 16 -43.94 53.46 26.65
CA LEU A 16 -44.34 54.46 27.66
C LEU A 16 -43.48 54.44 28.94
N ILE A 17 -42.19 54.15 28.81
CA ILE A 17 -41.16 54.51 29.80
C ILE A 17 -40.08 55.33 29.07
N SER A 18 -40.56 56.38 28.41
CA SER A 18 -39.80 57.41 27.73
C SER A 18 -40.36 58.73 28.24
N ARG A 19 -39.48 59.57 28.81
CA ARG A 19 -39.69 60.96 29.30
C ARG A 19 -39.89 61.25 30.79
N SER A 20 -39.67 60.32 31.73
CA SER A 20 -39.67 60.71 33.16
C SER A 20 -38.60 59.99 33.97
N CYS A 21 -37.33 60.36 33.72
CA CYS A 21 -36.24 60.48 34.70
C CYS A 21 -34.93 60.87 33.99
N TYR A 22 -34.97 61.94 33.19
CA TYR A 22 -33.79 62.56 32.57
C TYR A 22 -33.43 63.90 33.24
N LEU A 23 -33.99 64.19 34.42
CA LEU A 23 -33.80 65.47 35.13
C LEU A 23 -33.70 65.22 36.64
N GLU A 24 -32.63 64.53 37.06
CA GLU A 24 -32.13 64.64 38.45
C GLU A 24 -30.61 64.43 38.53
N ILE A 25 -29.94 64.80 37.44
CA ILE A 25 -28.50 65.09 37.40
C ILE A 25 -28.42 66.61 37.42
N GLU A 26 -28.28 67.23 38.60
CA GLU A 26 -27.83 68.61 38.87
C GLU A 26 -28.24 69.01 40.30
N ARG A 27 -27.37 68.72 41.28
CA ARG A 27 -27.19 69.38 42.60
C ARG A 27 -26.86 68.40 43.72
N LYS A 28 -25.63 67.87 43.72
CA LYS A 28 -24.79 67.71 44.94
C LYS A 28 -23.42 67.13 44.58
N ILE A 29 -22.66 67.85 43.77
CA ILE A 29 -21.20 67.71 43.75
C ILE A 29 -20.66 68.95 44.47
N MET A 30 -20.66 68.89 45.81
CA MET A 30 -19.95 69.85 46.64
C MET A 30 -18.69 69.17 47.18
N MET A 31 -17.57 69.77 46.79
CA MET A 31 -16.18 69.45 47.06
C MET A 31 -15.88 68.94 48.49
N ARG A 32 -15.06 67.88 48.58
CA ARG A 32 -14.13 67.64 49.69
C ARG A 32 -12.78 67.16 49.12
N PRO A 33 -11.64 67.79 49.46
CA PRO A 33 -10.36 67.50 48.82
C PRO A 33 -9.69 66.30 49.48
N PHE A 34 -9.94 65.09 48.99
CA PHE A 34 -9.25 63.88 49.46
C PHE A 34 -8.01 63.58 48.60
N ARG A 35 -6.89 64.14 49.08
CA ARG A 35 -5.49 63.65 48.98
C ARG A 35 -5.08 62.89 47.70
N LYS A 36 -4.50 63.63 46.76
CA LYS A 36 -3.83 63.22 45.49
C LYS A 36 -2.55 62.38 45.63
N LYS A 37 -2.45 61.44 46.58
CA LYS A 37 -1.22 60.62 46.77
C LYS A 37 -1.41 59.11 46.74
N PHE A 38 -2.61 58.61 46.44
CA PHE A 38 -2.85 57.16 46.39
C PHE A 38 -3.17 56.61 44.98
N PHE A 39 -3.22 57.46 43.95
CA PHE A 39 -3.60 57.06 42.59
C PHE A 39 -2.39 56.76 41.66
N LEU A 40 -1.16 56.94 42.14
CA LEU A 40 0.05 56.74 41.32
C LEU A 40 0.69 55.34 41.46
N ILE A 41 0.26 54.52 42.43
CA ILE A 41 0.80 53.16 42.65
C ILE A 41 -0.09 52.09 41.99
N MET A 42 -1.36 52.38 41.69
CA MET A 42 -2.26 51.45 40.99
C MET A 42 -2.13 51.52 39.45
N LEU A 43 -1.43 52.53 38.92
CA LEU A 43 -1.16 52.69 37.48
C LEU A 43 0.20 52.08 37.05
N LEU A 44 1.05 51.66 38.00
CA LEU A 44 2.33 50.99 37.72
C LEU A 44 2.26 49.46 37.83
N GLY A 45 1.14 48.89 38.32
CA GLY A 45 0.93 47.45 38.47
C GLY A 45 0.21 46.77 37.29
N LEU A 46 -0.21 47.53 36.28
CA LEU A 46 -1.06 47.03 35.18
C LEU A 46 -0.33 46.96 33.81
N VAL A 47 1.00 46.91 33.80
CA VAL A 47 1.82 46.81 32.57
C VAL A 47 2.65 45.51 32.51
N ALA A 48 2.60 44.67 33.55
CA ALA A 48 3.41 43.45 33.61
C ALA A 48 2.72 42.16 33.11
N SER A 49 1.50 42.22 32.54
CA SER A 49 0.73 41.03 32.16
C SER A 49 0.63 40.78 30.64
N SER A 50 1.40 41.49 29.82
CA SER A 50 1.25 41.47 28.35
C SER A 50 2.46 40.90 27.60
N PHE A 51 3.18 39.95 28.18
CA PHE A 51 4.19 39.16 27.47
C PHE A 51 4.04 37.67 27.76
N GLY A 52 2.82 37.16 27.61
CA GLY A 52 2.61 35.75 27.33
C GLY A 52 3.03 35.47 25.90
N GLY A 53 4.34 35.32 25.65
CA GLY A 53 4.81 34.77 24.39
C GLY A 53 4.20 33.38 24.26
N THR A 54 3.28 33.19 23.30
CA THR A 54 2.90 31.84 22.89
C THR A 54 4.17 31.20 22.35
N ALA A 55 4.80 30.34 23.15
CA ALA A 55 5.81 29.45 22.63
C ALA A 55 5.13 28.64 21.53
N ASN A 56 5.44 28.93 20.27
CA ASN A 56 5.09 28.04 19.18
C ASN A 56 5.85 26.75 19.47
N ALA A 57 5.15 25.78 20.05
CA ALA A 57 5.65 24.41 20.11
C ALA A 57 5.98 24.04 18.67
N ALA A 58 7.26 23.80 18.39
CA ALA A 58 7.69 23.31 17.09
C ALA A 58 6.81 22.10 16.76
N ALA A 59 6.20 22.09 15.57
CA ALA A 59 5.41 20.95 15.14
C ALA A 59 6.26 19.69 15.34
N PRO A 60 5.71 18.63 15.95
CA PRO A 60 6.48 17.44 16.27
C PRO A 60 7.15 16.93 14.99
N ALA A 61 8.44 16.56 15.11
CA ALA A 61 9.19 16.02 13.99
C ALA A 61 8.45 14.80 13.43
N LEU A 62 8.22 14.79 12.12
CA LEU A 62 7.55 13.70 11.45
C LEU A 62 8.39 12.42 11.57
N GLN A 63 7.72 11.29 11.75
CA GLN A 63 8.34 9.97 11.77
C GLN A 63 7.99 9.18 10.51
N LEU A 64 8.79 8.15 10.22
CA LEU A 64 8.58 7.25 9.09
C LEU A 64 8.53 5.81 9.58
N SER A 65 7.46 5.10 9.29
CA SER A 65 7.32 3.66 9.50
C SER A 65 7.14 2.94 8.17
N VAL A 66 7.94 1.90 7.94
CA VAL A 66 7.91 1.09 6.72
C VAL A 66 7.67 -0.36 7.12
N SER A 67 6.58 -0.95 6.62
CA SER A 67 6.15 -2.31 6.93
C SER A 67 6.08 -2.57 8.44
N GLY A 68 5.59 -1.57 9.19
CA GLY A 68 5.45 -1.59 10.65
C GLY A 68 6.74 -1.23 11.42
N LYS A 69 7.91 -1.20 10.78
CA LYS A 69 9.18 -0.87 11.43
C LYS A 69 9.43 0.64 11.38
N LEU A 70 9.68 1.25 12.54
CA LEU A 70 10.10 2.64 12.62
C LEU A 70 11.49 2.80 11.98
N VAL A 71 11.60 3.66 10.98
CA VAL A 71 12.85 3.95 10.27
C VAL A 71 13.64 4.97 11.08
N LYS A 72 14.76 4.53 11.66
CA LYS A 72 15.72 5.42 12.33
C LYS A 72 16.52 6.17 11.27
N SER A 73 16.46 7.49 11.28
CA SER A 73 17.16 8.36 10.35
C SER A 73 17.55 9.64 11.06
N GLU A 74 18.80 10.06 10.88
CA GLU A 74 19.31 11.36 11.36
C GLU A 74 18.61 12.54 10.65
N LEU A 75 17.97 12.28 9.51
CA LEU A 75 17.22 13.24 8.74
C LEU A 75 15.72 12.97 8.86
N SER A 76 14.97 13.97 9.32
CA SER A 76 13.52 13.87 9.48
C SER A 76 12.78 14.19 8.17
N PRO A 77 11.65 13.51 7.89
CA PRO A 77 10.68 13.99 6.91
C PRO A 77 10.23 15.42 7.17
N ILE A 78 9.90 16.16 6.10
CA ILE A 78 9.47 17.55 6.16
C ILE A 78 8.11 17.73 5.47
N ALA A 79 7.22 18.52 6.06
CA ALA A 79 5.97 18.91 5.43
C ALA A 79 6.19 20.15 4.56
N VAL A 80 5.86 20.06 3.27
CA VAL A 80 6.00 21.16 2.30
C VAL A 80 4.77 21.18 1.40
N GLY A 81 4.02 22.29 1.41
CA GLY A 81 2.91 22.51 0.47
C GLY A 81 1.84 21.40 0.48
N GLY A 82 1.52 20.86 1.66
CA GLY A 82 0.55 19.77 1.80
C GLY A 82 1.07 18.37 1.43
N SER A 83 2.34 18.24 1.03
CA SER A 83 3.01 16.96 0.83
C SER A 83 4.07 16.72 1.91
N VAL A 84 4.38 15.46 2.19
CA VAL A 84 5.56 15.11 3.00
C VAL A 84 6.69 14.72 2.07
N LEU A 85 7.84 15.39 2.24
CA LEU A 85 9.08 15.01 1.58
C LEU A 85 9.95 14.22 2.56
N VAL A 86 10.51 13.12 2.09
CA VAL A 86 11.42 12.28 2.87
C VAL A 86 12.83 12.28 2.27
N PRO A 87 13.89 12.12 3.08
CA PRO A 87 15.23 11.90 2.55
C PRO A 87 15.23 10.65 1.66
N LEU A 88 15.64 10.83 0.40
CA LEU A 88 15.49 9.80 -0.62
C LEU A 88 16.23 8.51 -0.27
N ARG A 89 17.47 8.62 0.22
CA ARG A 89 18.27 7.45 0.63
C ARG A 89 17.59 6.65 1.74
N THR A 90 17.07 7.33 2.77
CA THR A 90 16.37 6.71 3.89
C THR A 90 15.20 5.86 3.42
N VAL A 91 14.36 6.39 2.53
CA VAL A 91 13.21 5.62 2.01
C VAL A 91 13.65 4.54 1.02
N SER A 92 14.62 4.79 0.15
CA SER A 92 15.13 3.77 -0.78
C SER A 92 15.68 2.56 -0.03
N ASP A 93 16.50 2.78 1.00
CA ASP A 93 17.06 1.71 1.82
C ASP A 93 15.96 0.94 2.57
N ALA A 94 14.99 1.66 3.18
CA ALA A 94 13.88 1.04 3.90
C ALA A 94 12.94 0.23 2.98
N LEU A 95 12.83 0.60 1.71
CA LEU A 95 12.08 -0.15 0.71
C LEU A 95 12.94 -1.23 0.02
N GLY A 96 14.23 -1.38 0.33
CA GLY A 96 15.11 -2.30 -0.39
C GLY A 96 15.22 -1.99 -1.88
N ALA A 97 15.14 -0.71 -2.25
CA ALA A 97 15.26 -0.22 -3.62
C ALA A 97 16.71 0.20 -3.92
N THR A 98 17.13 0.03 -5.17
CA THR A 98 18.41 0.57 -5.64
C THR A 98 18.29 2.08 -5.84
N LEU A 99 19.39 2.80 -5.60
CA LEU A 99 19.46 4.24 -5.74
C LEU A 99 20.75 4.64 -6.44
N SER A 100 20.63 5.35 -7.56
CA SER A 100 21.74 6.06 -8.20
C SER A 100 21.44 7.55 -8.30
N PHE A 101 22.50 8.37 -8.33
CA PHE A 101 22.37 9.83 -8.43
C PHE A 101 23.36 10.39 -9.44
N THR A 102 22.84 11.14 -10.40
CA THR A 102 23.60 11.85 -11.44
C THR A 102 23.73 13.32 -11.05
N ALA A 103 24.91 13.69 -10.56
CA ALA A 103 25.16 15.03 -10.02
C ALA A 103 25.08 16.15 -11.07
N SER A 104 25.49 15.89 -12.32
CA SER A 104 25.46 16.88 -13.41
C SER A 104 24.05 17.36 -13.73
N THR A 105 23.03 16.52 -13.52
CA THR A 105 21.62 16.86 -13.79
C THR A 105 20.78 16.96 -12.52
N ASN A 106 21.36 16.73 -11.34
CA ASN A 106 20.65 16.59 -10.07
C ASN A 106 19.47 15.59 -10.15
N THR A 107 19.71 14.46 -10.84
CA THR A 107 18.71 13.42 -11.05
C THR A 107 19.01 12.20 -10.20
N ALA A 108 18.05 11.77 -9.39
CA ALA A 108 18.10 10.46 -8.75
C ALA A 108 17.29 9.44 -9.55
N THR A 109 17.82 8.24 -9.69
CA THR A 109 17.12 7.10 -10.27
C THR A 109 16.95 6.02 -9.20
N ILE A 110 15.71 5.64 -8.95
CA ILE A 110 15.33 4.64 -7.94
C ILE A 110 14.76 3.43 -8.66
N GLY A 111 15.31 2.24 -8.41
CA GLY A 111 14.86 1.00 -9.01
C GLY A 111 14.35 0.01 -7.96
N LYS A 112 13.20 -0.61 -8.21
CA LYS A 112 12.74 -1.78 -7.46
C LYS A 112 11.99 -2.72 -8.39
N TRP A 113 12.35 -3.99 -8.37
CA TRP A 113 11.86 -4.98 -9.34
C TRP A 113 12.10 -4.46 -10.77
N GLN A 114 11.09 -4.52 -11.62
CA GLN A 114 11.13 -4.05 -13.01
C GLN A 114 10.44 -2.68 -13.17
N THR A 115 10.53 -1.86 -12.12
CA THR A 115 10.07 -0.46 -12.11
C THR A 115 11.24 0.45 -11.75
N SER A 116 11.42 1.51 -12.54
CA SER A 116 12.43 2.54 -12.33
C SER A 116 11.79 3.92 -12.33
N VAL A 117 12.26 4.80 -11.45
CA VAL A 117 11.74 6.16 -11.26
C VAL A 117 12.90 7.13 -11.29
N ALA A 118 12.92 8.06 -12.24
CA ALA A 118 13.87 9.16 -12.30
C ALA A 118 13.20 10.46 -11.81
N LEU A 119 13.83 11.09 -10.82
CA LEU A 119 13.40 12.33 -10.18
C LEU A 119 14.51 13.36 -10.30
N THR A 120 14.19 14.53 -10.85
CA THR A 120 15.14 15.65 -10.95
C THR A 120 14.79 16.73 -9.92
N ALA A 121 15.79 17.22 -9.18
CA ALA A 121 15.58 18.30 -8.22
C ALA A 121 14.98 19.54 -8.91
N GLY A 122 13.93 20.12 -8.31
CA GLY A 122 13.20 21.26 -8.87
C GLY A 122 12.20 20.93 -9.98
N SER A 123 12.19 19.72 -10.52
CA SER A 123 11.22 19.29 -11.53
C SER A 123 9.90 18.87 -10.88
N GLY A 124 8.77 19.30 -11.46
CA GLY A 124 7.43 18.79 -11.14
C GLY A 124 7.06 17.51 -11.88
N ILE A 125 7.99 16.93 -12.64
CA ILE A 125 7.77 15.75 -13.48
C ILE A 125 8.78 14.67 -13.09
N ALA A 126 8.27 13.45 -12.93
CA ALA A 126 9.05 12.23 -12.77
C ALA A 126 8.92 11.36 -14.02
N LYS A 127 10.00 10.68 -14.41
CA LYS A 127 9.97 9.67 -15.46
C LYS A 127 9.88 8.29 -14.83
N VAL A 128 8.87 7.51 -15.21
CA VAL A 128 8.64 6.17 -14.70
C VAL A 128 8.73 5.17 -15.84
N THR A 129 9.61 4.20 -15.70
CA THR A 129 9.77 3.11 -16.65
C THR A 129 9.31 1.82 -16.00
N ARG A 130 8.44 1.08 -16.69
CA ARG A 130 7.97 -0.25 -16.30
C ARG A 130 8.14 -1.18 -17.49
N TRP A 131 8.46 -2.44 -17.25
CA TRP A 131 8.73 -3.40 -18.32
C TRP A 131 7.67 -3.42 -19.45
N THR A 132 6.39 -3.49 -19.11
CA THR A 132 5.31 -3.67 -20.08
C THR A 132 4.73 -2.37 -20.62
N GLN A 133 5.31 -1.22 -20.27
CA GLN A 133 4.76 0.09 -20.58
C GLN A 133 5.82 1.00 -21.17
N GLU A 134 5.42 1.84 -22.11
CA GLU A 134 6.25 2.96 -22.54
C GLU A 134 6.62 3.84 -21.33
N PRO A 135 7.83 4.44 -21.32
CA PRO A 135 8.21 5.39 -20.28
C PRO A 135 7.15 6.48 -20.14
N ALA A 136 6.65 6.66 -18.92
CA ALA A 136 5.61 7.62 -18.61
C ALA A 136 6.19 8.83 -17.86
N GLU A 137 5.70 10.02 -18.18
CA GLU A 137 5.97 11.23 -17.42
C GLU A 137 4.79 11.53 -16.48
N LEU A 138 5.04 11.50 -15.17
CA LEU A 138 4.02 11.71 -14.14
C LEU A 138 4.25 13.02 -13.41
N LYS A 139 3.18 13.78 -13.21
CA LYS A 139 3.20 15.02 -12.41
C LYS A 139 3.34 14.70 -10.93
N LEU A 140 4.18 15.46 -10.25
CA LEU A 140 4.41 15.37 -8.82
C LEU A 140 3.54 16.39 -8.08
N THR A 141 3.00 15.99 -6.93
CA THR A 141 2.27 16.91 -6.03
C THR A 141 3.19 17.93 -5.38
N SER A 142 4.51 17.66 -5.35
CA SER A 142 5.53 18.58 -4.88
C SER A 142 6.86 18.26 -5.57
N VAL A 143 7.67 19.29 -5.80
CA VAL A 143 8.96 19.09 -6.46
C VAL A 143 9.97 18.44 -5.51
N PRO A 144 10.85 17.54 -5.99
CA PRO A 144 12.00 17.09 -5.23
C PRO A 144 12.95 18.25 -4.93
N LYS A 145 13.58 18.25 -3.76
CA LYS A 145 14.45 19.35 -3.30
C LYS A 145 15.78 18.82 -2.81
N ILE A 146 16.85 19.58 -3.02
CA ILE A 146 18.12 19.33 -2.34
C ILE A 146 18.22 20.30 -1.16
N ILE A 147 18.36 19.74 0.04
CA ILE A 147 18.49 20.49 1.30
C ILE A 147 19.71 19.93 2.01
N ASN A 148 20.69 20.79 2.30
CA ASN A 148 21.95 20.42 2.96
C ASN A 148 22.65 19.22 2.29
N GLY A 149 22.69 19.21 0.95
CA GLY A 149 23.33 18.14 0.16
C GLY A 149 22.55 16.81 0.13
N ARG A 150 21.28 16.80 0.57
CA ARG A 150 20.43 15.61 0.58
C ARG A 150 19.18 15.85 -0.24
N MET A 151 18.84 14.89 -1.11
CA MET A 151 17.62 14.95 -1.91
C MET A 151 16.42 14.49 -1.09
N TYR A 152 15.37 15.29 -1.11
CA TYR A 152 14.07 15.04 -0.50
C TYR A 152 13.02 14.87 -1.60
N VAL A 153 12.19 13.83 -1.48
CA VAL A 153 11.22 13.44 -2.53
C VAL A 153 9.81 13.24 -1.95
N PRO A 154 8.74 13.49 -2.73
CA PRO A 154 7.37 13.25 -2.26
C PRO A 154 7.13 11.78 -1.97
N ILE A 155 6.88 11.46 -0.70
CA ILE A 155 6.85 10.07 -0.25
C ILE A 155 5.71 9.25 -0.86
N ARG A 156 4.54 9.87 -1.00
CA ARG A 156 3.36 9.22 -1.57
C ARG A 156 3.63 8.76 -3.00
N PHE A 157 4.12 9.68 -3.84
CA PHE A 157 4.45 9.38 -5.23
C PHE A 157 5.43 8.21 -5.36
N LEU A 158 6.54 8.25 -4.62
CA LEU A 158 7.56 7.20 -4.68
C LEU A 158 6.99 5.84 -4.23
N SER A 159 6.28 5.82 -3.11
CA SER A 159 5.75 4.60 -2.51
C SER A 159 4.67 3.95 -3.37
N GLU A 160 3.70 4.74 -3.84
CA GLU A 160 2.61 4.26 -4.69
C GLU A 160 3.11 3.79 -6.06
N THR A 161 4.18 4.40 -6.58
CA THR A 161 4.81 3.94 -7.83
C THR A 161 5.33 2.51 -7.72
N PHE A 162 5.82 2.11 -6.54
CA PHE A 162 6.22 0.74 -6.23
C PHE A 162 5.06 -0.12 -5.67
N GLY A 163 3.84 0.42 -5.61
CA GLY A 163 2.64 -0.28 -5.18
C GLY A 163 2.45 -0.40 -3.67
N TYR A 164 3.13 0.41 -2.89
CA TYR A 164 2.86 0.56 -1.46
C TYR A 164 1.68 1.50 -1.22
N VAL A 165 1.05 1.35 -0.06
CA VAL A 165 0.02 2.25 0.45
C VAL A 165 0.64 3.19 1.47
N VAL A 166 0.29 4.47 1.40
CA VAL A 166 0.78 5.51 2.32
C VAL A 166 -0.37 6.17 3.07
N TYR A 167 -0.27 6.24 4.39
CA TYR A 167 -1.20 7.01 5.22
C TYR A 167 -0.45 7.72 6.35
N TYR A 168 -1.13 8.68 6.97
CA TYR A 168 -0.59 9.49 8.05
C TYR A 168 -1.43 9.35 9.31
N SER A 169 -0.79 9.15 10.46
CA SER A 169 -1.47 9.13 11.76
C SER A 169 -0.49 9.53 12.87
N GLY A 170 -0.94 10.37 13.81
CA GLY A 170 -0.20 10.69 15.04
C GLY A 170 1.25 11.17 14.84
N GLY A 171 1.54 12.00 13.83
CA GLY A 171 2.91 12.47 13.57
C GLY A 171 3.76 11.51 12.73
N THR A 172 3.21 10.38 12.30
CA THR A 172 3.95 9.32 11.61
C THR A 172 3.39 9.10 10.20
N VAL A 173 4.29 9.04 9.22
CA VAL A 173 3.99 8.53 7.87
C VAL A 173 4.19 7.03 7.87
N PHE A 174 3.13 6.29 7.55
CA PHE A 174 3.15 4.84 7.42
C PHE A 174 3.17 4.44 5.96
N ILE A 175 4.10 3.56 5.61
CA ILE A 175 4.22 2.92 4.32
C ILE A 175 4.08 1.43 4.53
N ARG A 176 3.12 0.81 3.86
CA ARG A 176 2.90 -0.64 3.99
C ARG A 176 2.55 -1.28 2.65
N PRO A 177 2.78 -2.59 2.50
CA PRO A 177 2.28 -3.33 1.34
C PRO A 177 0.74 -3.23 1.24
N PRO A 178 0.17 -3.44 0.05
CA PRO A 178 -1.27 -3.27 -0.18
C PRO A 178 -2.13 -4.36 0.46
N ILE A 179 -1.50 -5.46 0.91
CA ILE A 179 -2.22 -6.55 1.57
C ILE A 179 -2.87 -6.07 2.88
N ASN A 180 -4.10 -6.51 3.12
CA ASN A 180 -4.81 -6.20 4.35
C ASN A 180 -4.43 -7.19 5.48
N PRO A 181 -4.66 -6.85 6.76
CA PRO A 181 -4.29 -7.70 7.88
C PRO A 181 -4.96 -9.09 7.89
N ALA A 182 -6.19 -9.22 7.38
CA ALA A 182 -6.91 -10.49 7.37
C ALA A 182 -6.29 -11.46 6.35
N ASP A 183 -6.04 -10.99 5.12
CA ASP A 183 -5.33 -11.75 4.09
C ASP A 183 -3.92 -12.12 4.56
N GLN A 184 -3.23 -11.19 5.22
CA GLN A 184 -1.93 -11.47 5.82
C GLN A 184 -2.01 -12.56 6.90
N ALA A 185 -3.03 -12.57 7.75
CA ALA A 185 -3.24 -13.62 8.76
C ALA A 185 -3.48 -14.98 8.10
N THR A 186 -4.32 -15.05 7.06
CA THR A 186 -4.53 -16.25 6.26
C THR A 186 -3.23 -16.77 5.67
N LEU A 187 -2.46 -15.89 5.01
CA LEU A 187 -1.18 -16.25 4.41
C LEU A 187 -0.10 -16.64 5.42
N THR A 188 -0.19 -16.27 6.69
CA THR A 188 0.89 -16.51 7.66
C THR A 188 0.56 -17.60 8.67
N SER A 189 -0.72 -17.80 8.98
CA SER A 189 -1.16 -18.66 10.07
C SER A 189 -2.40 -19.50 9.74
N GLY A 190 -3.06 -19.23 8.60
CA GLY A 190 -4.19 -20.03 8.10
C GLY A 190 -3.81 -21.43 7.64
N SER A 191 -4.83 -22.20 7.25
CA SER A 191 -4.64 -23.53 6.67
C SER A 191 -3.91 -23.45 5.31
N LEU A 192 -3.33 -24.58 4.86
CA LEU A 192 -2.70 -24.65 3.53
C LEU A 192 -3.72 -24.36 2.41
N GLU A 193 -4.93 -24.89 2.56
CA GLU A 193 -6.01 -24.70 1.59
C GLU A 193 -6.37 -23.22 1.46
N ASP A 194 -6.66 -22.54 2.57
CA ASP A 194 -7.03 -21.12 2.55
C ASP A 194 -5.88 -20.26 2.00
N ALA A 195 -4.64 -20.56 2.38
CA ALA A 195 -3.47 -19.84 1.91
C ALA A 195 -3.25 -20.03 0.40
N ARG A 196 -3.39 -21.25 -0.14
CA ARG A 196 -3.26 -21.52 -1.58
C ARG A 196 -4.36 -20.86 -2.39
N GLN A 197 -5.62 -20.96 -1.95
CA GLN A 197 -6.73 -20.25 -2.60
C GLN A 197 -6.49 -18.74 -2.65
N LEU A 198 -6.03 -18.15 -1.54
CA LEU A 198 -5.71 -16.73 -1.48
C LEU A 198 -4.53 -16.37 -2.40
N MET A 199 -3.47 -17.18 -2.44
CA MET A 199 -2.35 -16.93 -3.35
C MET A 199 -2.75 -17.02 -4.82
N ILE A 200 -3.58 -17.99 -5.20
CA ILE A 200 -4.16 -18.11 -6.55
C ILE A 200 -4.94 -16.84 -6.89
N LYS A 201 -5.85 -16.41 -6.00
CA LYS A 201 -6.63 -15.17 -6.17
C LYS A 201 -5.74 -13.93 -6.31
N LEU A 202 -4.68 -13.84 -5.51
CA LEU A 202 -3.76 -12.71 -5.55
C LEU A 202 -2.94 -12.68 -6.84
N VAL A 203 -2.52 -13.82 -7.40
CA VAL A 203 -1.84 -13.84 -8.72
C VAL A 203 -2.71 -13.25 -9.81
N PHE A 204 -4.00 -13.59 -9.83
CA PHE A 204 -4.94 -13.03 -10.81
C PHE A 204 -5.29 -11.56 -10.57
N GLY A 205 -5.47 -11.18 -9.31
CA GLY A 205 -6.01 -9.87 -8.94
C GLY A 205 -4.97 -8.79 -8.62
N SER A 206 -3.69 -9.14 -8.47
CA SER A 206 -2.64 -8.21 -8.07
C SER A 206 -1.58 -8.03 -9.16
N ALA A 207 -0.93 -6.87 -9.15
CA ALA A 207 0.19 -6.61 -10.05
C ALA A 207 1.41 -7.41 -9.58
N LEU A 208 1.58 -8.61 -10.15
CA LEU A 208 2.73 -9.47 -9.93
C LEU A 208 4.02 -8.66 -10.18
N ARG A 209 4.93 -8.69 -9.20
CA ARG A 209 6.26 -8.08 -9.32
C ARG A 209 7.22 -9.09 -9.91
N SER A 210 8.26 -8.62 -10.56
CA SER A 210 9.28 -9.50 -11.14
C SER A 210 10.65 -8.94 -10.84
N GLU A 211 11.56 -9.79 -10.36
CA GLU A 211 12.97 -9.48 -10.26
C GLU A 211 13.65 -9.59 -11.64
N PRO A 212 13.56 -10.72 -12.39
CA PRO A 212 14.01 -10.77 -13.77
C PRO A 212 13.06 -10.00 -14.69
N GLU A 213 13.55 -9.60 -15.86
CA GLU A 213 12.74 -8.99 -16.93
C GLU A 213 11.65 -9.98 -17.41
N PRO A 214 10.34 -9.72 -17.22
CA PRO A 214 9.27 -10.69 -17.42
C PRO A 214 9.20 -11.26 -18.84
N LEU A 215 9.05 -12.59 -18.94
CA LEU A 215 8.65 -13.23 -20.20
C LEU A 215 7.17 -12.96 -20.45
N LYS A 216 6.87 -12.37 -21.61
CA LYS A 216 5.49 -12.22 -22.09
C LYS A 216 5.00 -13.60 -22.57
N PRO A 217 3.90 -14.13 -22.01
CA PRO A 217 3.28 -15.35 -22.50
C PRO A 217 2.84 -15.18 -23.96
N ASN A 218 2.96 -16.24 -24.75
CA ASN A 218 2.40 -16.28 -26.09
C ASN A 218 0.94 -16.75 -25.99
N HIS A 219 0.01 -15.83 -26.22
CA HIS A 219 -1.41 -16.16 -26.31
C HIS A 219 -1.76 -16.46 -27.77
N THR A 220 -1.70 -17.74 -28.15
CA THR A 220 -2.01 -18.21 -29.52
C THR A 220 -3.47 -18.66 -29.68
N SER A 221 -4.23 -18.71 -28.58
CA SER A 221 -5.62 -19.16 -28.56
C SER A 221 -6.49 -18.29 -27.66
N GLU A 222 -7.82 -18.42 -27.81
CA GLU A 222 -8.81 -17.81 -26.91
C GLU A 222 -8.99 -18.60 -25.59
N TYR A 223 -8.24 -19.70 -25.43
CA TYR A 223 -8.22 -20.48 -24.20
C TYR A 223 -7.20 -19.90 -23.23
N TYR A 224 -7.68 -19.49 -22.06
CA TYR A 224 -6.83 -19.01 -20.97
C TYR A 224 -6.67 -20.14 -19.98
N GLY A 225 -5.44 -20.68 -19.88
CA GLY A 225 -5.10 -21.77 -18.98
C GLY A 225 -4.04 -21.36 -17.97
N PHE A 226 -4.27 -21.69 -16.70
CA PHE A 226 -3.36 -21.43 -15.60
C PHE A 226 -3.13 -22.69 -14.82
N SER A 227 -1.86 -23.01 -14.53
CA SER A 227 -1.53 -24.13 -13.65
C SER A 227 -0.62 -23.69 -12.52
N TYR A 228 -0.70 -24.41 -11.41
CA TYR A 228 0.00 -24.11 -10.18
C TYR A 228 0.62 -25.38 -9.63
N LEU A 229 1.91 -25.31 -9.30
CA LEU A 229 2.60 -26.36 -8.55
C LEU A 229 3.11 -25.78 -7.25
N PHE A 230 2.43 -26.12 -6.15
CA PHE A 230 2.84 -25.77 -4.81
C PHE A 230 3.70 -26.90 -4.26
N PRO A 231 4.95 -26.66 -3.80
CA PRO A 231 5.71 -27.67 -3.08
C PRO A 231 4.87 -28.20 -1.91
N ARG A 232 5.02 -29.50 -1.62
CA ARG A 232 4.29 -30.14 -0.53
C ARG A 232 4.53 -29.39 0.79
N GLY A 233 3.45 -29.07 1.49
CA GLY A 233 3.48 -28.32 2.74
C GLY A 233 3.72 -26.80 2.60
N GLU A 234 3.80 -26.28 1.38
CA GLU A 234 3.99 -24.84 1.11
C GLU A 234 2.79 -24.22 0.40
N ALA A 235 2.55 -22.94 0.68
CA ALA A 235 1.54 -22.12 0.02
C ALA A 235 2.13 -20.80 -0.49
N LEU A 236 3.17 -20.27 0.17
CA LEU A 236 3.73 -18.95 -0.11
C LEU A 236 4.76 -18.92 -1.24
N ARG A 237 5.10 -20.08 -1.78
CA ARG A 237 5.98 -20.21 -2.94
C ARG A 237 5.46 -21.30 -3.86
N PHE A 238 5.43 -21.05 -5.16
CA PHE A 238 4.90 -22.00 -6.13
C PHE A 238 5.33 -21.66 -7.55
N TYR A 239 5.24 -22.65 -8.43
CA TYR A 239 5.27 -22.40 -9.86
C TYR A 239 3.90 -21.99 -10.35
N TYR A 240 3.84 -20.91 -11.12
CA TYR A 240 2.69 -20.41 -11.84
C TYR A 240 2.94 -20.55 -13.33
N PHE A 241 2.06 -21.26 -14.02
CA PHE A 241 2.10 -21.47 -15.46
C PHE A 241 1.01 -20.64 -16.12
N GLU A 242 1.40 -19.94 -17.17
CA GLU A 242 0.53 -19.13 -18.03
C GLU A 242 1.01 -19.32 -19.47
N ASP A 243 0.20 -20.01 -20.26
CA ASP A 243 0.51 -20.47 -21.62
C ASP A 243 1.88 -21.16 -21.70
N ASP A 244 2.82 -20.59 -22.45
CA ASP A 244 4.17 -21.09 -22.67
C ASP A 244 5.18 -20.62 -21.63
N THR A 245 4.75 -20.00 -20.53
CA THR A 245 5.65 -19.52 -19.48
C THR A 245 5.39 -20.17 -18.14
N VAL A 246 6.47 -20.39 -17.39
CA VAL A 246 6.43 -20.74 -15.98
C VAL A 246 7.16 -19.68 -15.18
N ARG A 247 6.62 -19.30 -14.03
CA ARG A 247 7.23 -18.36 -13.09
C ARG A 247 7.27 -18.97 -11.70
N TRP A 248 8.39 -18.86 -11.01
CA TRP A 248 8.48 -19.16 -9.59
C TRP A 248 8.10 -17.92 -8.80
N ILE A 249 6.95 -17.99 -8.13
CA ILE A 249 6.35 -16.90 -7.38
C ILE A 249 6.65 -17.08 -5.91
N GLU A 250 7.04 -16.00 -5.24
CA GLU A 250 7.25 -15.97 -3.80
C GLU A 250 6.48 -14.81 -3.17
N TYR A 251 5.80 -15.09 -2.06
CA TYR A 251 5.28 -14.04 -1.18
C TYR A 251 6.43 -13.45 -0.35
N ARG A 252 6.78 -12.20 -0.62
CA ARG A 252 7.86 -11.46 0.05
C ARG A 252 7.37 -10.11 0.51
N GLU A 253 7.43 -9.86 1.82
CA GLU A 253 7.11 -8.56 2.42
C GLU A 253 5.75 -7.99 1.95
N GLY A 254 4.71 -8.82 1.85
CA GLY A 254 3.37 -8.38 1.42
C GLY A 254 3.18 -8.23 -0.09
N PHE A 255 4.13 -8.67 -0.91
CA PHE A 255 4.05 -8.69 -2.37
C PHE A 255 4.25 -10.10 -2.92
N LEU A 256 3.61 -10.37 -4.07
CA LEU A 256 3.94 -11.53 -4.89
C LEU A 256 5.06 -11.13 -5.86
N VAL A 257 6.17 -11.85 -5.81
CA VAL A 257 7.38 -11.56 -6.58
C VAL A 257 7.79 -12.81 -7.36
N ALA A 258 7.83 -12.70 -8.68
CA ALA A 258 8.48 -13.68 -9.54
C ALA A 258 10.00 -13.50 -9.43
N THR A 259 10.71 -14.54 -9.01
CA THR A 259 12.18 -14.52 -8.84
C THR A 259 12.89 -15.43 -9.85
N TYR A 260 12.14 -16.30 -10.51
CA TYR A 260 12.56 -17.10 -11.65
C TYR A 260 11.44 -17.25 -12.67
N GLN A 261 11.81 -17.47 -13.92
CA GLN A 261 10.89 -17.80 -14.98
C GLN A 261 11.57 -18.57 -16.11
N ALA A 262 10.80 -19.33 -16.87
CA ALA A 262 11.27 -20.02 -18.06
C ALA A 262 10.19 -20.06 -19.16
N ARG A 263 10.64 -20.20 -20.41
CA ARG A 263 9.79 -20.42 -21.58
C ARG A 263 9.76 -21.89 -21.95
N LEU A 264 8.56 -22.40 -22.15
CA LEU A 264 8.20 -23.78 -22.45
C LEU A 264 7.63 -23.84 -23.89
N ASN A 265 7.23 -25.02 -24.34
CA ASN A 265 6.38 -25.17 -25.52
C ASN A 265 4.92 -25.28 -25.06
N GLU A 266 3.98 -24.79 -25.87
CA GLU A 266 2.56 -24.62 -25.54
C GLU A 266 1.80 -25.96 -25.36
N ASP A 267 2.26 -27.04 -25.98
CA ASP A 267 1.50 -28.31 -26.02
C ASP A 267 1.18 -28.89 -24.62
N ASP A 268 2.10 -28.78 -23.66
CA ASP A 268 1.95 -29.29 -22.28
C ASP A 268 3.03 -28.69 -21.35
N PRO A 269 2.85 -27.44 -20.89
CA PRO A 269 3.89 -26.70 -20.19
C PRO A 269 4.27 -27.35 -18.85
N VAL A 270 3.29 -27.89 -18.11
CA VAL A 270 3.55 -28.54 -16.82
C VAL A 270 4.40 -29.79 -17.01
N ARG A 271 4.05 -30.68 -17.96
CA ARG A 271 4.83 -31.90 -18.21
C ARG A 271 6.22 -31.58 -18.75
N LEU A 272 6.36 -30.61 -19.65
CA LEU A 272 7.67 -30.19 -20.17
C LEU A 272 8.58 -29.65 -19.08
N PHE A 273 8.02 -28.83 -18.19
CA PHE A 273 8.73 -28.33 -17.03
C PHE A 273 9.20 -29.46 -16.11
N LEU A 274 8.32 -30.43 -15.80
CA LEU A 274 8.68 -31.60 -14.98
C LEU A 274 9.74 -32.50 -15.65
N GLN A 275 9.86 -32.47 -16.98
CA GLN A 275 10.92 -33.15 -17.74
C GLN A 275 12.23 -32.35 -17.85
N GLY A 276 12.30 -31.15 -17.28
CA GLY A 276 13.48 -30.30 -17.39
C GLY A 276 13.66 -29.64 -18.77
N LYS A 277 12.57 -29.45 -19.52
CA LYS A 277 12.62 -28.96 -20.91
C LYS A 277 12.07 -27.54 -21.03
N TRP A 278 12.95 -26.58 -21.28
CA TRP A 278 12.62 -25.18 -21.57
C TRP A 278 13.63 -24.59 -22.57
N THR A 279 13.25 -23.52 -23.27
CA THR A 279 14.08 -22.86 -24.30
C THR A 279 14.84 -21.65 -23.77
N GLU A 280 14.30 -21.01 -22.72
CA GLU A 280 14.89 -19.84 -22.08
C GLU A 280 14.58 -19.88 -20.59
N ALA A 281 15.49 -19.39 -19.75
CA ALA A 281 15.27 -19.21 -18.32
C ALA A 281 15.98 -17.96 -17.80
N ARG A 282 15.37 -17.29 -16.81
CA ARG A 282 15.89 -16.06 -16.18
C ARG A 282 15.65 -16.09 -14.68
N GLY A 283 16.55 -15.48 -13.91
CA GLY A 283 16.42 -15.32 -12.45
C GLY A 283 17.06 -16.44 -11.64
N SER A 284 16.79 -16.44 -10.33
CA SER A 284 17.40 -17.37 -9.38
C SER A 284 16.69 -18.72 -9.42
N THR A 285 17.34 -19.76 -9.93
CA THR A 285 16.77 -21.10 -10.02
C THR A 285 16.21 -21.55 -8.66
N PRO A 286 14.93 -21.88 -8.56
CA PRO A 286 14.35 -22.37 -7.33
C PRO A 286 14.95 -23.72 -6.94
N SER A 287 14.97 -24.03 -5.64
CA SER A 287 15.21 -25.40 -5.18
C SER A 287 13.84 -26.10 -5.12
N PRO A 288 13.46 -26.91 -6.13
CA PRO A 288 12.17 -27.59 -6.09
C PRO A 288 12.08 -28.49 -4.86
N GLY A 289 10.89 -28.52 -4.25
CA GLY A 289 10.60 -29.44 -3.16
C GLY A 289 10.82 -30.88 -3.63
N LYS A 290 11.72 -31.60 -2.95
CA LYS A 290 12.05 -33.00 -3.30
C LYS A 290 10.88 -33.97 -3.07
N ASP A 291 9.88 -33.53 -2.32
CA ASP A 291 8.75 -34.34 -1.85
C ASP A 291 7.51 -34.25 -2.76
N GLY A 292 7.67 -33.66 -3.95
CA GLY A 292 6.60 -33.47 -4.93
C GLY A 292 5.81 -32.17 -4.72
N PHE A 293 4.71 -32.05 -5.45
CA PHE A 293 3.86 -30.86 -5.50
C PHE A 293 2.38 -31.19 -5.35
N TYR A 294 1.63 -30.30 -4.73
CA TYR A 294 0.20 -30.17 -4.99
C TYR A 294 0.01 -29.46 -6.34
N TYR A 295 -0.87 -30.01 -7.17
CA TYR A 295 -1.20 -29.48 -8.49
C TYR A 295 -2.64 -28.92 -8.50
N TYR A 296 -2.78 -27.74 -9.08
CA TYR A 296 -4.06 -27.13 -9.41
C TYR A 296 -3.99 -26.53 -10.82
N SER A 297 -5.05 -26.67 -11.60
CA SER A 297 -5.17 -26.02 -12.90
C SER A 297 -6.58 -25.53 -13.11
N TYR A 298 -6.69 -24.36 -13.74
CA TYR A 298 -7.93 -23.69 -14.07
C TYR A 298 -7.81 -23.12 -15.48
N GLY A 299 -8.77 -23.44 -16.34
CA GLY A 299 -8.83 -22.96 -17.70
C GLY A 299 -10.23 -22.51 -18.09
N TYR A 300 -10.33 -21.52 -18.96
CA TYR A 300 -11.60 -21.05 -19.48
C TYR A 300 -11.49 -20.52 -20.91
N SER A 301 -12.60 -20.59 -21.64
CA SER A 301 -12.77 -19.96 -22.96
C SER A 301 -14.25 -19.69 -23.21
N GLY A 302 -14.64 -18.41 -23.27
CA GLY A 302 -16.07 -18.04 -23.25
C GLY A 302 -16.76 -18.59 -21.99
N ASP A 303 -17.86 -19.32 -22.19
CA ASP A 303 -18.60 -20.00 -21.11
C ASP A 303 -18.02 -21.35 -20.71
N ASN A 304 -16.97 -21.81 -21.41
CA ASN A 304 -16.33 -23.08 -21.11
C ASN A 304 -15.39 -22.93 -19.94
N ARG A 305 -15.40 -23.93 -19.06
CA ARG A 305 -14.55 -23.98 -17.88
C ARG A 305 -13.99 -25.38 -17.69
N GLU A 306 -12.71 -25.45 -17.39
CA GLU A 306 -12.00 -26.66 -16.98
C GLU A 306 -11.25 -26.39 -15.68
N GLU A 307 -11.27 -27.36 -14.78
CA GLU A 307 -10.58 -27.26 -13.51
C GLU A 307 -10.09 -28.65 -13.09
N SER A 308 -8.88 -28.72 -12.55
CA SER A 308 -8.33 -29.98 -12.08
C SER A 308 -7.44 -29.78 -10.87
N SER A 309 -7.38 -30.80 -10.02
CA SER A 309 -6.45 -30.85 -8.90
C SER A 309 -5.87 -32.24 -8.74
N GLY A 310 -4.70 -32.32 -8.12
CA GLY A 310 -3.98 -33.57 -7.95
C GLY A 310 -2.63 -33.37 -7.31
N GLN A 311 -1.72 -34.28 -7.63
CA GLN A 311 -0.37 -34.28 -7.10
C GLN A 311 0.66 -34.57 -8.17
N VAL A 312 1.85 -34.03 -8.00
CA VAL A 312 3.05 -34.48 -8.70
C VAL A 312 3.91 -35.19 -7.68
N ASP A 313 4.27 -36.45 -7.94
CA ASP A 313 5.15 -37.19 -7.04
C ASP A 313 6.62 -36.72 -7.14
N ALA A 314 7.50 -37.25 -6.28
CA ALA A 314 8.92 -36.93 -6.28
C ALA A 314 9.64 -37.31 -7.59
N GLY A 315 9.06 -38.21 -8.39
CA GLY A 315 9.56 -38.63 -9.71
C GLY A 315 9.07 -37.73 -10.86
N GLY A 316 8.26 -36.70 -10.58
CA GLY A 316 7.71 -35.81 -11.60
C GLY A 316 6.48 -36.38 -12.32
N LYS A 317 5.86 -37.46 -11.81
CA LYS A 317 4.63 -37.99 -12.39
C LYS A 317 3.43 -37.20 -11.85
N LEU A 318 2.67 -36.58 -12.75
CA LEU A 318 1.40 -35.94 -12.44
C LEU A 318 0.27 -36.98 -12.34
N ASP A 319 -0.47 -36.93 -11.24
CA ASP A 319 -1.62 -37.75 -10.92
C ASP A 319 -2.81 -36.83 -10.59
N VAL A 320 -3.78 -36.77 -11.51
CA VAL A 320 -4.98 -35.92 -11.38
C VAL A 320 -6.05 -36.70 -10.62
N THR A 321 -6.43 -36.19 -9.45
CA THR A 321 -7.40 -36.85 -8.55
C THR A 321 -8.81 -36.29 -8.67
N ALA A 322 -8.94 -35.07 -9.20
CA ALA A 322 -10.23 -34.47 -9.48
C ALA A 322 -10.20 -33.63 -10.76
N TYR A 323 -11.30 -33.65 -11.50
CA TYR A 323 -11.47 -32.97 -12.77
C TYR A 323 -12.91 -32.50 -12.93
N TYR A 324 -13.08 -31.24 -13.31
CA TYR A 324 -14.34 -30.64 -13.68
C TYR A 324 -14.22 -30.03 -15.06
N ARG A 325 -15.22 -30.29 -15.93
CA ARG A 325 -15.37 -29.65 -17.23
C ARG A 325 -16.81 -29.28 -17.50
N LYS A 326 -17.00 -28.04 -17.93
CA LYS A 326 -18.24 -27.54 -18.51
C LYS A 326 -17.96 -27.09 -19.94
N TYR A 327 -18.34 -27.91 -20.91
CA TYR A 327 -18.23 -27.63 -22.34
C TYR A 327 -19.52 -28.12 -23.01
N GLY A 328 -20.56 -27.28 -22.97
CA GLY A 328 -21.92 -27.75 -23.27
C GLY A 328 -22.33 -28.96 -22.42
N PRO A 329 -23.48 -29.58 -22.72
CA PRO A 329 -23.89 -30.81 -22.07
C PRO A 329 -23.25 -32.06 -22.71
N PRO A 330 -22.88 -33.09 -21.92
CA PRO A 330 -22.97 -33.15 -20.45
C PRO A 330 -21.75 -32.52 -19.76
N GLU A 331 -21.99 -31.89 -18.60
CA GLU A 331 -20.92 -31.52 -17.67
C GLU A 331 -20.24 -32.79 -17.16
N LEU A 332 -18.90 -32.76 -17.05
CA LEU A 332 -18.10 -33.85 -16.51
C LEU A 332 -17.56 -33.44 -15.15
N ASN A 333 -17.78 -34.27 -14.14
CA ASN A 333 -17.29 -34.06 -12.79
C ASN A 333 -16.77 -35.39 -12.22
N ILE A 334 -15.49 -35.43 -11.89
CA ILE A 334 -14.79 -36.59 -11.33
C ILE A 334 -14.08 -36.13 -10.08
N GLY A 335 -14.34 -36.79 -8.95
CA GLY A 335 -13.73 -36.44 -7.65
C GLY A 335 -14.24 -35.11 -7.09
N GLN A 336 -13.46 -34.51 -6.18
CA GLN A 336 -13.72 -33.20 -5.60
C GLN A 336 -12.48 -32.33 -5.75
N ILE A 337 -12.62 -31.14 -6.34
CA ILE A 337 -11.52 -30.17 -6.38
C ILE A 337 -11.17 -29.78 -4.95
N ALA A 338 -9.92 -30.02 -4.56
CA ALA A 338 -9.37 -29.69 -3.26
C ALA A 338 -8.15 -28.79 -3.44
N TYR A 339 -7.87 -27.92 -2.46
CA TYR A 339 -6.71 -27.01 -2.47
C TYR A 339 -5.55 -27.47 -1.59
N SER A 340 -5.63 -28.70 -1.07
CA SER A 340 -4.57 -29.37 -0.35
C SER A 340 -4.64 -30.88 -0.54
N LEU A 341 -3.52 -31.57 -0.33
CA LEU A 341 -3.49 -33.03 -0.38
C LEU A 341 -4.07 -33.62 0.93
N PRO A 342 -4.67 -34.82 0.89
CA PRO A 342 -5.15 -35.49 2.09
C PRO A 342 -4.04 -35.65 3.15
N GLY A 343 -4.29 -35.13 4.36
CA GLY A 343 -3.34 -35.18 5.48
C GLY A 343 -2.10 -34.30 5.33
N GLU A 344 -2.08 -33.38 4.36
CA GLU A 344 -0.97 -32.46 4.16
C GLU A 344 -0.89 -31.42 5.29
N ALA A 345 0.28 -31.36 5.93
CA ALA A 345 0.56 -30.37 6.96
C ALA A 345 1.41 -29.22 6.42
N ARG A 346 1.15 -28.02 6.91
CA ARG A 346 1.93 -26.82 6.59
C ARG A 346 3.37 -26.97 7.11
N ALA A 347 4.34 -26.97 6.20
CA ALA A 347 5.77 -27.08 6.49
C ALA A 347 6.49 -25.73 6.42
N GLU A 348 5.96 -24.77 5.66
CA GLU A 348 6.58 -23.45 5.51
C GLU A 348 6.62 -22.69 6.83
N ARG A 349 7.81 -22.15 7.16
CA ARG A 349 8.00 -21.25 8.28
C ARG A 349 8.18 -19.84 7.74
N VAL A 350 7.18 -19.00 7.95
CA VAL A 350 7.28 -17.59 7.61
C VAL A 350 8.17 -16.91 8.65
N LYS A 351 9.36 -16.44 8.25
CA LYS A 351 10.06 -15.41 9.04
C LYS A 351 9.30 -14.11 8.85
N ILE A 352 8.31 -13.87 9.70
CA ILE A 352 7.51 -12.64 9.66
C ILE A 352 8.36 -11.54 10.28
N ASP A 353 8.97 -10.74 9.42
CA ASP A 353 9.62 -9.48 9.78
C ASP A 353 8.60 -8.34 9.88
N VAL A 354 7.45 -8.60 10.52
CA VAL A 354 6.37 -7.61 10.70
C VAL A 354 6.07 -7.48 12.19
N PRO A 355 6.21 -6.27 12.77
CA PRO A 355 5.89 -6.05 14.17
C PRO A 355 4.38 -6.12 14.36
N GLN A 356 3.98 -6.76 15.46
CA GLN A 356 2.63 -6.66 16.02
C GLN A 356 2.35 -5.17 16.29
N VAL A 357 1.15 -4.74 15.89
CA VAL A 357 0.66 -3.34 16.01
C VAL A 357 0.74 -2.83 17.44
#